data_AF-A0A251TLG5-F1
#
_entry.id   AF-A0A251TLG5-F1
#
_cell.length_a   1.000
_cell.length_b   1.000
_cell.length_c   1.000
_cell.angle_alpha   90.00
_cell.angle_beta   90.00
_cell.angle_gamma   90.00
#
_symmetry.space_group_name_H-M   'P 1'
#
loop_
_entity.id
_entity.type
_entity.pdbx_description
1 polymer ?
#
loop_
_entity_poly.entity_id
_entity_poly.type
_entity_poly.pdbx_seq_one_letter_code
_entity_poly.pdbx_strand_id
1 'polypeptide(L)'
;MTLWGNFCNVDGQKIQTMLDSGQFPILIVKSVRVHEYNGKSIGTISSSQLVIESDFPEAHKLKEWFNGVGRNAPTVPMSRESVSRTDKKTVISQTQKAALREAYKNKKYLPLDLQREKKKKYFPLRKYAIKA
;
A
#
# COMPACT_ATOMS: atom_id res chain seq x y z
N MET A 1 -5.29 -14.41 -7.59
CA MET A 1 -4.04 -15.09 -8.00
C MET A 1 -4.29 -15.76 -9.32
N THR A 2 -3.33 -15.71 -10.25
CA THR A 2 -3.48 -16.30 -11.58
C THR A 2 -2.71 -17.62 -11.65
N LEU A 3 -3.39 -18.70 -12.01
CA LEU A 3 -2.79 -20.01 -12.23
C LEU A 3 -2.53 -20.21 -13.73
N TRP A 4 -1.39 -20.81 -14.05
CA TRP A 4 -0.97 -21.04 -15.44
C TRP A 4 -0.59 -22.50 -15.67
N GLY A 5 -0.74 -22.95 -16.91
CA GLY A 5 -0.37 -24.32 -17.32
C GLY A 5 -1.10 -25.38 -16.50
N ASN A 6 -0.37 -26.40 -16.07
CA ASN A 6 -0.96 -27.55 -15.36
C ASN A 6 -1.63 -27.17 -14.03
N PHE A 7 -1.13 -26.13 -13.34
CA PHE A 7 -1.75 -25.64 -12.11
C PHE A 7 -3.17 -25.14 -12.32
N CYS A 8 -3.47 -24.54 -13.48
CA CYS A 8 -4.83 -24.08 -13.80
C CYS A 8 -5.78 -25.26 -13.99
N ASN A 9 -5.33 -26.31 -14.67
CA ASN A 9 -6.17 -27.44 -15.04
C ASN A 9 -6.48 -28.37 -13.86
N VAL A 10 -5.49 -28.64 -13.00
CA VAL A 10 -5.63 -29.58 -11.89
C VAL A 10 -6.03 -28.85 -10.61
N ASP A 11 -5.12 -28.04 -10.07
CA ASP A 11 -5.33 -27.35 -8.80
C ASP A 11 -6.39 -26.25 -8.92
N GLY A 12 -6.42 -25.54 -10.05
CA GLY A 12 -7.37 -24.46 -10.30
C GLY A 12 -8.81 -24.94 -10.32
N GLN A 13 -9.09 -26.08 -10.97
CA GLN A 13 -10.43 -26.70 -10.95
C GLN A 13 -10.82 -27.13 -9.53
N LYS A 14 -9.91 -27.76 -8.80
CA LYS A 14 -10.15 -28.14 -7.40
C LYS A 14 -10.48 -26.93 -6.51
N ILE A 15 -9.69 -25.86 -6.63
CA ILE A 15 -9.92 -24.61 -5.90
C ILE A 15 -11.26 -23.99 -6.30
N GLN A 16 -11.57 -23.97 -7.60
CA GLN A 16 -12.84 -23.43 -8.10
C GLN A 16 -14.04 -24.18 -7.50
N THR A 17 -14.02 -25.51 -7.51
CA THR A 17 -15.09 -26.33 -6.91
C THR A 17 -15.25 -26.04 -5.40
N MET A 18 -14.16 -25.89 -4.66
CA MET A 18 -14.20 -25.52 -3.25
C MET A 18 -14.84 -24.14 -3.05
N LEU A 19 -14.43 -23.14 -3.84
CA LEU A 19 -15.00 -21.79 -3.79
C LEU A 19 -16.49 -21.78 -4.13
N ASP A 20 -16.90 -22.52 -5.16
CA ASP A 20 -18.31 -22.63 -5.58
C ASP A 20 -19.18 -23.28 -4.49
N SER A 21 -18.60 -24.19 -3.71
CA SER A 21 -19.26 -24.79 -2.53
C SER A 21 -19.31 -23.88 -1.30
N GLY A 22 -18.78 -22.65 -1.39
CA GLY A 22 -18.71 -21.68 -0.29
C GLY A 22 -17.55 -21.91 0.68
N GLN A 23 -16.60 -22.78 0.34
CA GLN A 23 -15.38 -23.00 1.13
C GLN A 23 -14.26 -22.06 0.68
N PHE A 24 -13.40 -21.67 1.63
CA PHE A 24 -12.27 -20.78 1.37
C PHE A 24 -10.98 -21.52 1.78
N PRO A 25 -10.35 -22.26 0.85
CA PRO A 25 -9.18 -23.06 1.18
C PRO A 25 -7.96 -22.19 1.44
N ILE A 26 -7.05 -22.68 2.28
CA ILE A 26 -5.73 -22.07 2.47
C ILE A 26 -4.79 -22.59 1.39
N LEU A 27 -4.10 -21.66 0.76
CA LEU A 27 -3.16 -21.92 -0.32
C LEU A 27 -1.75 -21.55 0.11
N ILE A 28 -0.82 -22.48 -0.09
CA ILE A 28 0.61 -22.22 0.09
C ILE A 28 1.24 -22.22 -1.28
N VAL A 29 1.95 -21.13 -1.56
CA VAL A 29 2.53 -20.93 -2.87
C VAL A 29 3.99 -20.51 -2.70
N LYS A 30 4.88 -21.31 -3.29
CA LYS A 30 6.31 -21.02 -3.34
C LYS A 30 6.70 -20.67 -4.76
N SER A 31 7.70 -19.79 -4.90
CA SER A 31 8.24 -19.33 -6.19
C SER A 31 7.14 -18.71 -7.07
N VAL A 32 6.53 -17.63 -6.61
CA VAL A 32 5.45 -16.93 -7.31
C VAL A 32 5.97 -15.64 -7.93
N ARG A 33 5.49 -15.29 -9.12
CA ARG A 33 5.80 -14.01 -9.74
C ARG A 33 4.81 -12.95 -9.29
N VAL A 34 5.32 -11.81 -8.80
CA VAL A 34 4.52 -10.61 -8.56
C VAL A 34 4.39 -9.86 -9.88
N HIS A 35 3.15 -9.63 -10.33
CA HIS A 35 2.87 -8.87 -11.55
C HIS A 35 2.71 -7.38 -11.24
N GLU A 36 1.93 -7.05 -10.21
CA GLU A 36 1.67 -5.67 -9.81
C GLU A 36 1.70 -5.52 -8.30
N TYR A 37 2.54 -4.58 -7.84
CA TYR A 37 2.62 -4.20 -6.45
C TYR A 37 1.68 -3.01 -6.19
N ASN A 38 0.70 -3.19 -5.29
CA ASN A 38 -0.47 -2.32 -5.01
C ASN A 38 -1.72 -2.47 -5.91
N GLY A 39 -1.70 -3.39 -6.87
CA GLY A 39 -2.90 -4.00 -7.51
C GLY A 39 -2.99 -5.52 -7.28
N LYS A 40 -2.16 -6.02 -6.35
CA LYS A 40 -2.07 -7.36 -5.74
C LYS A 40 -2.36 -8.54 -6.68
N SER A 41 -1.69 -8.55 -7.84
CA SER A 41 -1.69 -9.70 -8.74
C SER A 41 -0.39 -10.49 -8.61
N ILE A 42 -0.54 -11.78 -8.31
CA ILE A 42 0.53 -12.77 -8.29
C ILE A 42 0.14 -13.94 -9.19
N GLY A 43 1.13 -14.53 -9.85
CA GLY A 43 0.93 -15.62 -10.81
C GLY A 43 1.94 -16.75 -10.65
N THR A 44 1.51 -17.98 -10.92
CA THR A 44 2.41 -19.13 -10.93
C THR A 44 3.38 -19.07 -12.12
N ILE A 45 4.60 -19.54 -11.92
CA ILE A 45 5.60 -19.81 -12.94
C ILE A 45 5.87 -21.31 -12.99
N SER A 46 6.68 -21.77 -13.94
CA SER A 46 6.99 -23.19 -14.12
C SER A 46 7.58 -23.85 -12.87
N SER A 47 8.36 -23.11 -12.07
CA SER A 47 8.98 -23.60 -10.83
C SER A 47 8.13 -23.36 -9.57
N SER A 48 6.89 -22.89 -9.71
CA SER A 48 5.99 -22.71 -8.58
C SER A 48 5.66 -24.04 -7.90
N GLN A 49 5.42 -24.00 -6.60
CA GLN A 49 4.85 -25.12 -5.86
C GLN A 49 3.58 -24.63 -5.19
N LEU A 50 2.47 -25.33 -5.38
CA LEU A 50 1.16 -25.00 -4.83
C LEU A 50 0.67 -26.16 -3.98
N VAL A 51 0.28 -25.87 -2.74
CA VAL A 51 -0.34 -26.84 -1.83
C VAL A 51 -1.66 -26.26 -1.33
N ILE A 52 -2.72 -27.06 -1.44
CA ILE A 52 -4.08 -26.72 -1.02
C ILE A 52 -4.34 -27.45 0.29
N GLU A 53 -4.82 -26.73 1.32
CA GLU A 53 -5.18 -27.29 2.63
C GLU A 53 -4.07 -28.14 3.26
N SER A 54 -2.99 -27.47 3.63
CA SER A 54 -1.90 -28.09 4.37
C SER A 54 -2.26 -28.36 5.83
N ASP A 55 -1.87 -29.52 6.34
CA ASP A 55 -2.06 -29.90 7.75
C ASP A 55 -0.83 -29.54 8.59
N PHE A 56 -0.77 -28.28 9.02
CA PHE A 56 0.23 -27.81 9.99
C PHE A 56 -0.37 -26.69 10.85
N PRO A 57 0.16 -26.45 12.06
CA PRO A 57 -0.50 -25.59 13.05
C PRO A 57 -0.68 -24.14 12.56
N GLU A 58 0.25 -23.59 11.79
CA GLU A 58 0.13 -22.23 11.25
C GLU A 58 -0.99 -22.08 10.22
N ALA A 59 -1.28 -23.12 9.43
CA ALA A 59 -2.40 -23.11 8.49
C ALA A 59 -3.73 -23.11 9.25
N HIS A 60 -3.84 -23.93 10.30
CA HIS A 60 -5.04 -23.94 11.17
C HIS A 60 -5.28 -22.57 11.82
N LYS A 61 -4.22 -21.96 12.37
CA LYS A 61 -4.30 -20.60 12.94
C LYS A 61 -4.77 -19.56 11.91
N LEU A 62 -4.29 -19.65 10.67
CA LEU A 62 -4.73 -18.76 9.60
C LEU A 62 -6.20 -18.98 9.23
N LYS A 63 -6.67 -20.23 9.24
CA LYS A 63 -8.06 -20.60 8.97
C LYS A 63 -8.99 -20.04 10.05
N GLU A 64 -8.61 -20.21 11.31
CA GLU A 64 -9.32 -19.65 12.46
C GLU A 64 -9.41 -18.12 12.38
N TRP A 65 -8.28 -17.45 12.11
CA TRP A 65 -8.27 -16.00 11.92
C TRP A 65 -9.19 -15.56 10.78
N PHE A 66 -9.13 -16.24 9.63
CA PHE A 66 -9.96 -15.94 8.47
C PHE A 66 -11.45 -16.08 8.80
N ASN A 67 -11.84 -17.18 9.45
CA ASN A 67 -13.22 -17.44 9.82
C ASN A 67 -13.76 -16.47 10.88
N GLY A 68 -12.91 -16.02 11.82
CA GLY A 68 -13.32 -15.09 12.87
C GLY A 68 -13.42 -13.64 12.42
N VAL A 69 -12.32 -13.07 11.94
CA VAL A 69 -12.22 -11.62 11.64
C VAL A 69 -11.75 -11.37 10.21
N GLY A 70 -10.83 -12.20 9.70
CA GLY A 70 -10.11 -11.95 8.44
C GLY A 70 -11.01 -11.85 7.21
N ARG A 71 -12.10 -12.62 7.16
CA ARG A 71 -13.05 -12.61 6.04
C ARG A 71 -13.68 -11.24 5.80
N ASN A 72 -13.94 -10.49 6.87
CA ASN A 72 -14.57 -9.16 6.81
C ASN A 72 -13.57 -8.02 7.06
N ALA A 73 -12.28 -8.33 7.18
CA ALA A 73 -11.26 -7.34 7.47
C ALA A 73 -11.03 -6.42 6.25
N PRO A 74 -11.00 -5.08 6.44
CA PRO A 74 -10.73 -4.16 5.35
C PRO A 74 -9.29 -4.33 4.86
N THR A 75 -9.10 -4.27 3.54
CA THR A 75 -7.77 -4.31 2.94
C THR A 75 -7.07 -2.97 3.13
N VAL A 76 -6.14 -2.91 4.09
CA VAL A 76 -5.33 -1.72 4.29
C VAL A 76 -4.12 -1.75 3.34
N PRO A 77 -3.90 -0.72 2.52
CA PRO A 77 -2.70 -0.66 1.68
C PRO A 77 -1.46 -0.51 2.59
N MET A 78 -0.44 -1.32 2.32
CA MET A 78 0.79 -1.35 3.14
C MET A 78 1.55 -0.03 3.11
N SER A 79 1.37 0.78 2.05
CA SER A 79 1.89 2.15 1.97
C SER A 79 1.31 3.11 3.02
N ARG A 80 0.13 2.79 3.58
CA ARG A 80 -0.49 3.56 4.66
C ARG A 80 0.10 3.20 6.03
N GLU A 81 0.66 2.00 6.16
CA GLU A 81 1.22 1.52 7.43
C GLU A 81 2.49 2.27 7.84
N SER A 82 3.23 2.84 6.89
CA SER A 82 4.38 3.72 7.17
C SER A 82 4.01 5.07 7.79
N VAL A 83 2.72 5.45 7.81
CA VAL A 83 2.28 6.71 8.44
C VAL A 83 2.15 6.58 9.97
N SER A 84 2.33 5.38 10.54
CA SER A 84 2.32 5.15 12.00
C SER A 84 3.67 5.39 12.70
N ARG A 85 4.73 5.76 11.96
CA ARG A 85 6.01 6.21 12.53
C ARG A 85 6.15 7.73 12.61
N THR A 86 5.03 8.44 12.40
CA THR A 86 5.02 9.90 12.23
C THR A 86 5.12 10.67 13.55
N ASP A 87 4.88 10.06 14.71
CA ASP A 87 4.62 10.91 15.89
C ASP A 87 5.88 11.45 16.57
N LYS A 88 7.00 10.73 16.61
CA LYS A 88 8.17 11.24 17.38
C LYS A 88 8.98 12.27 16.60
N LYS A 89 9.36 11.98 15.35
CA LYS A 89 10.22 12.88 14.55
C LYS A 89 9.48 14.13 14.08
N THR A 90 8.19 14.02 13.79
CA THR A 90 7.39 15.15 13.31
C THR A 90 7.03 16.09 14.45
N VAL A 91 6.67 15.58 15.63
CA VAL A 91 6.43 16.43 16.80
C VAL A 91 7.70 17.15 17.22
N ILE A 92 8.86 16.46 17.30
CA ILE A 92 10.14 17.12 17.66
C ILE A 92 10.50 18.23 16.67
N SER A 93 10.42 17.97 15.36
CA SER A 93 10.73 18.98 14.35
C SER A 93 9.74 20.14 14.33
N GLN A 94 8.44 19.88 14.58
CA GLN A 94 7.41 20.91 14.73
C GLN A 94 7.65 21.78 15.98
N THR A 95 7.94 21.18 17.14
CA THR A 95 8.23 21.90 18.39
C THR A 95 9.50 22.74 18.27
N GLN A 96 10.56 22.20 17.67
CA GLN A 96 11.80 22.96 17.40
C GLN A 96 11.54 24.14 16.46
N LYS A 97 10.75 23.93 15.38
CA LYS A 97 10.40 25.00 14.44
C LYS A 97 9.51 26.07 15.07
N ALA A 98 8.61 25.70 15.98
CA ALA A 98 7.79 26.65 16.75
C ALA A 98 8.64 27.48 17.72
N ALA A 99 9.56 26.86 18.47
CA ALA A 99 10.48 27.56 19.36
C ALA A 99 11.37 28.56 18.61
N LEU A 100 11.90 28.17 17.44
CA LEU A 100 12.66 29.07 16.56
C LEU A 100 11.82 30.26 16.07
N ARG A 101 10.52 30.07 15.79
CA ARG A 101 9.64 31.17 15.36
C ARG A 101 9.44 32.20 16.46
N GLU A 102 9.24 31.77 17.70
CA GLU A 102 9.10 32.69 18.83
C GLU A 102 10.41 33.45 19.10
N ALA A 103 11.56 32.77 19.07
CA ALA A 103 12.86 33.40 19.29
C ALA A 103 13.24 34.47 18.24
N TYR A 104 12.68 34.37 17.02
CA TYR A 104 12.96 35.30 15.91
C TYR A 104 11.82 36.27 15.59
N LYS A 105 10.75 36.28 16.40
CA LYS A 105 9.53 37.09 16.15
C LYS A 105 9.78 38.59 16.00
N ASN A 106 10.74 39.12 16.77
CA ASN A 106 11.06 40.56 16.81
C ASN A 106 12.46 40.88 16.27
N LYS A 107 13.12 39.92 15.59
CA LYS A 107 14.44 40.16 15.03
C LYS A 107 14.32 40.80 13.64
N LYS A 108 15.23 41.74 13.35
CA LYS A 108 15.30 42.45 12.05
C LYS A 108 15.43 41.48 10.85
N TYR A 109 16.00 40.30 11.06
CA TYR A 109 16.23 39.29 10.03
C TYR A 109 15.70 37.92 10.50
N LEU A 110 14.97 37.23 9.61
CA LEU A 110 14.47 35.86 9.81
C LEU A 110 15.18 34.88 8.86
N PRO A 111 15.61 33.69 9.34
CA PRO A 111 16.14 32.62 8.50
C PRO A 111 15.16 32.19 7.41
N LEU A 112 15.67 31.83 6.22
CA LEU A 112 14.88 31.46 5.05
C LEU A 112 13.86 30.34 5.34
N ASP A 113 14.25 29.32 6.10
CA ASP A 113 13.40 28.16 6.45
C ASP A 113 12.17 28.52 7.33
N LEU A 114 12.23 29.68 7.98
CA LEU A 114 11.14 30.24 8.79
C LEU A 114 10.29 31.25 8.01
N GLN A 115 10.75 31.73 6.85
CA GLN A 115 9.99 32.68 6.03
C GLN A 115 8.76 32.01 5.43
N ARG A 116 7.67 32.78 5.33
CA ARG A 116 6.44 32.31 4.69
C ARG A 116 6.67 32.25 3.18
N GLU A 117 6.60 31.06 2.60
CA GLU A 117 6.61 30.84 1.16
C GLU A 117 5.50 31.67 0.49
N LYS A 118 5.91 32.69 -0.27
CA LYS A 118 4.98 33.52 -1.06
C LYS A 118 4.88 32.89 -2.45
N LYS A 119 3.71 32.35 -2.78
CA LYS A 119 3.43 31.88 -4.14
C LYS A 119 3.45 33.07 -5.11
N LYS A 120 4.47 33.16 -5.96
CA LYS A 120 4.53 34.16 -7.04
C LYS A 120 3.44 33.82 -8.06
N LYS A 121 2.45 34.70 -8.21
CA LYS A 121 1.38 34.55 -9.19
C LYS A 121 1.90 34.99 -10.56
N TYR A 122 2.36 34.04 -11.37
CA TYR A 122 2.84 34.32 -12.72
C TYR A 122 1.64 34.36 -13.68
N PHE A 123 1.38 35.51 -14.27
CA PHE A 123 0.37 35.67 -15.32
C PHE A 123 1.08 35.98 -16.64
N PRO A 124 1.15 35.03 -17.60
CA PRO A 124 1.72 35.32 -18.91
C PRO A 124 0.78 36.25 -19.67
N LEU A 125 1.27 37.43 -20.06
CA LEU A 125 0.57 38.33 -20.98
C LEU A 125 0.52 37.70 -22.38
N ARG A 126 -0.66 37.28 -22.82
CA ARG A 126 -0.88 36.86 -24.20
C ARG A 126 -1.17 38.10 -25.05
N LYS A 127 -0.24 38.49 -25.91
CA LYS A 127 -0.51 39.48 -26.96
C LYS A 127 -1.41 38.82 -28.00
N TYR A 128 -2.57 39.40 -28.28
CA TYR A 128 -3.40 39.05 -29.43
C TYR A 128 -3.41 40.22 -30.41
N ALA A 129 -3.35 39.91 -31.70
CA ALA A 129 -3.56 40.87 -32.77
C ALA A 129 -4.99 40.70 -33.29
N ILE A 130 -5.78 41.77 -33.32
CA ILE A 130 -7.06 41.79 -34.02
C ILE A 130 -6.75 42.27 -35.44
N LYS A 131 -7.02 41.41 -36.43
CA LYS A 131 -6.90 41.75 -37.84
C LYS A 131 -8.18 42.46 -38.26
N ALA A 132 -8.06 43.70 -38.74
CA ALA A 132 -9.14 44.43 -39.38
C ALA A 132 -9.46 43.84 -40.77
#